data_AF-A0A165LCV4-F1
#
_entry.id   AF-A0A165LCV4-F1
#
_cell.length_a   1.000
_cell.length_b   1.000
_cell.length_c   1.000
_cell.angle_alpha   90.00
_cell.angle_beta   90.00
_cell.angle_gamma   90.00
#
_symmetry.space_group_name_H-M   'P 1'
#
loop_
_entity.id
_entity.type
_entity.pdbx_description
1 polymer ?
#
loop_
_entity_poly.entity_id
_entity_poly.type
_entity_poly.pdbx_seq_one_letter_code
_entity_poly.pdbx_strand_id
1 'polypeptide(L)'
;MTAPSVGDVVVLTELDSEPQLLVTVVDGADDEVTGILLADLAEETIQRLEATAGDRQRRRKLTTAIRRAEDLMTSRVPVGELRQRDQPTTQGRDSLMGGNR
;
A
#
# COMPACT_ATOMS: atom_id res chain seq x y z
N MET A 1 -9.78 3.03 -11.12
CA MET A 1 -8.79 2.90 -10.03
C MET A 1 -7.42 3.26 -10.62
N THR A 2 -6.56 3.92 -9.85
CA THR A 2 -5.19 4.20 -10.29
C THR A 2 -4.33 2.98 -9.99
N ALA A 3 -3.62 2.48 -11.00
CA ALA A 3 -2.73 1.34 -10.81
C ALA A 3 -1.68 1.66 -9.72
N PRO A 4 -1.42 0.73 -8.79
CA PRO A 4 -0.40 0.91 -7.76
C PRO A 4 0.99 1.04 -8.37
N SER A 5 1.88 1.71 -7.65
CA SER A 5 3.29 1.90 -8.00
C SER A 5 4.20 1.18 -7.01
N VAL A 6 5.43 0.89 -7.43
CA VAL A 6 6.45 0.32 -6.52
C VAL A 6 6.67 1.25 -5.32
N GLY A 7 6.54 0.66 -4.14
CA GLY A 7 6.58 1.33 -2.84
C GLY A 7 5.22 1.72 -2.30
N ASP A 8 4.13 1.61 -3.07
CA ASP A 8 2.79 1.80 -2.52
C ASP A 8 2.46 0.70 -1.51
N VAL A 9 1.70 1.07 -0.47
CA VAL A 9 1.09 0.11 0.46
C VAL A 9 -0.38 0.00 0.10
N VAL A 10 -0.80 -1.20 -0.27
CA VAL A 10 -2.17 -1.51 -0.67
C VAL A 10 -2.79 -2.53 0.30
N VAL A 11 -4.10 -2.64 0.26
CA VAL A 11 -4.90 -3.58 1.05
C VAL A 11 -5.44 -4.64 0.11
N LEU A 12 -5.33 -5.92 0.51
CA LEU A 12 -5.90 -7.06 -0.20
C LEU A 12 -7.37 -7.21 0.18
N THR A 13 -8.29 -6.98 -0.77
CA THR A 13 -9.73 -6.91 -0.46
C THR A 13 -10.43 -8.26 -0.50
N GLU A 14 -9.86 -9.27 -1.17
CA GLU A 14 -10.45 -10.62 -1.25
C GLU A 14 -10.26 -11.44 0.03
N LEU A 15 -9.42 -10.96 0.97
CA LEU A 15 -9.16 -11.63 2.23
C LEU A 15 -9.90 -10.91 3.35
N ASP A 16 -10.62 -11.66 4.18
CA ASP A 16 -11.39 -11.12 5.32
C ASP A 16 -10.54 -10.31 6.30
N SER A 17 -9.25 -10.63 6.39
CA SER A 17 -8.30 -9.93 7.28
C SER A 17 -7.78 -8.61 6.71
N GLU A 18 -8.12 -8.29 5.46
CA GLU A 18 -7.66 -7.11 4.72
C GLU A 18 -6.15 -6.82 4.92
N PRO A 19 -5.27 -7.81 4.70
CA PRO A 19 -3.85 -7.65 4.97
C PRO A 19 -3.23 -6.60 4.05
N GLN A 20 -2.23 -5.90 4.59
CA GLN A 20 -1.51 -4.87 3.85
C GLN A 20 -0.32 -5.46 3.10
N LEU A 21 -0.15 -5.03 1.86
CA LEU A 21 0.89 -5.47 0.93
C LEU A 21 1.74 -4.26 0.50
N LEU A 22 3.05 -4.36 0.67
CA LEU A 22 4.02 -3.44 0.09
C LEU A 22 4.31 -3.86 -1.36
N VAL A 23 4.00 -3.00 -2.32
CA VAL A 23 4.21 -3.27 -3.75
C VAL A 23 5.69 -3.17 -4.10
N THR A 24 6.27 -4.24 -4.63
CA THR A 24 7.70 -4.31 -4.98
C THR A 24 7.96 -4.41 -6.48
N VAL A 25 6.99 -4.90 -7.24
CA VAL A 25 6.97 -4.98 -8.70
C VAL A 25 5.55 -4.74 -9.18
N VAL A 26 5.42 -4.05 -10.31
CA VAL A 26 4.16 -3.87 -11.03
C VAL A 26 4.35 -4.53 -12.39
N ASP A 27 3.51 -5.51 -12.71
CA ASP A 27 3.48 -6.14 -14.02
C ASP A 27 2.33 -5.55 -14.84
N GLY A 28 2.68 -4.66 -15.77
CA GLY A 28 1.70 -3.97 -16.60
C GLY A 28 1.11 -4.82 -17.72
N ALA A 29 1.66 -6.01 -18.01
CA ALA A 29 1.13 -6.89 -19.05
C ALA A 29 -0.05 -7.73 -18.52
N ASP A 30 0.05 -8.18 -17.27
CA ASP A 30 -0.92 -9.09 -16.65
C ASP A 30 -1.88 -8.39 -15.67
N ASP A 31 -1.76 -7.06 -15.51
CA ASP A 31 -2.52 -6.28 -14.51
C ASP A 31 -2.37 -6.85 -13.09
N GLU A 32 -1.15 -7.29 -12.77
CA GLU A 32 -0.78 -7.88 -11.48
C GLU A 32 0.31 -7.07 -10.79
N VAL A 33 0.36 -7.17 -9.47
CA VAL A 33 1.50 -6.70 -8.68
C VAL A 33 2.15 -7.86 -7.96
N THR A 34 3.45 -7.72 -7.72
CA THR A 34 4.15 -8.55 -6.73
C THR A 34 4.49 -7.71 -5.52
N GLY A 35 4.12 -8.18 -4.34
CA GLY A 35 4.37 -7.48 -3.09
C GLY A 35 4.70 -8.39 -1.93
N ILE A 36 5.06 -7.76 -0.83
CA ILE A 36 5.42 -8.40 0.44
C ILE A 36 4.36 -8.02 1.47
N LEU A 37 3.88 -8.99 2.26
CA LEU A 37 2.93 -8.67 3.33
C LEU A 37 3.63 -7.87 4.42
N LEU A 38 3.01 -6.79 4.90
CA LEU A 38 3.57 -6.01 5.99
C LEU A 38 3.71 -6.84 7.28
N ALA A 39 2.87 -7.86 7.47
CA ALA A 39 2.95 -8.78 8.60
C ALA A 39 4.25 -9.63 8.59
N ASP A 40 4.88 -9.79 7.43
CA ASP A 40 6.14 -10.54 7.28
C ASP A 40 7.37 -9.64 7.47
N LEU A 41 7.18 -8.31 7.55
CA LEU A 41 8.27 -7.36 7.76
C LEU A 41 8.56 -7.16 9.25
N ALA A 42 9.84 -7.01 9.58
CA ALA A 42 10.24 -6.56 10.91
C ALA A 42 9.64 -5.18 11.23
N GLU A 43 9.24 -4.97 12.48
CA GLU A 43 8.61 -3.72 12.94
C GLU A 43 9.46 -2.48 12.62
N GLU A 44 10.79 -2.57 12.77
CA GLU A 44 11.70 -1.48 12.41
C GLU A 44 11.63 -1.12 10.92
N THR A 45 11.50 -2.12 10.04
CA THR A 45 11.35 -1.92 8.60
C THR A 45 10.03 -1.22 8.27
N ILE A 46 8.95 -1.58 8.99
CA ILE A 46 7.65 -0.92 8.87
C ILE A 46 7.75 0.55 9.30
N GLN A 47 8.35 0.84 10.46
CA GLN A 47 8.54 2.22 10.93
C GLN A 47 9.35 3.07 9.94
N ARG A 48 10.39 2.48 9.33
CA ARG A 48 11.18 3.17 8.28
C ARG A 48 10.35 3.44 7.02
N LEU A 49 9.45 2.53 6.64
CA LEU A 49 8.51 2.75 5.53
C LEU A 49 7.55 3.88 5.84
N GLU A 50 6.98 3.94 7.05
CA GLU A 50 6.08 5.01 7.47
C GLU A 50 6.78 6.37 7.52
N ALA A 51 8.05 6.41 7.92
CA ALA A 51 8.88 7.61 7.88
C ALA A 51 9.14 8.16 6.45
N THR A 52 8.76 7.41 5.40
CA THR A 52 8.77 7.89 4.00
C THR A 52 7.42 8.44 3.52
N ALA A 53 6.44 8.63 4.43
CA ALA A 53 5.18 9.27 4.12
C ALA A 53 5.36 10.60 3.36
N GLY A 54 4.64 10.74 2.25
CA GLY A 54 4.74 11.91 1.36
C GLY A 54 5.96 11.93 0.43
N ASP A 55 6.95 11.05 0.61
CA ASP A 55 8.15 10.96 -0.24
C ASP A 55 8.19 9.64 -1.01
N ARG A 56 7.56 9.64 -2.18
CA ARG A 56 7.51 8.47 -3.08
C ARG A 56 8.90 8.00 -3.53
N GLN A 57 9.84 8.92 -3.74
CA GLN A 57 11.17 8.56 -4.21
C GLN A 57 11.95 7.81 -3.12
N ARG A 58 11.90 8.29 -1.89
CA ARG A 58 12.54 7.65 -0.74
C ARG A 58 11.88 6.32 -0.42
N ARG A 59 10.55 6.24 -0.47
CA ARG A 59 9.80 4.99 -0.29
C ARG A 59 10.19 3.93 -1.31
N ARG A 60 10.32 4.28 -2.58
CA ARG A 60 10.77 3.37 -3.65
C ARG A 60 12.19 2.88 -3.42
N LYS A 61 13.12 3.75 -3.00
CA LYS A 61 14.49 3.38 -2.67
C LYS A 61 14.54 2.37 -1.51
N LEU A 62 13.79 2.64 -0.45
CA LEU A 62 13.70 1.73 0.70
C LEU A 62 13.10 0.38 0.31
N THR A 63 12.01 0.37 -0.45
CA THR A 63 11.37 -0.86 -0.96
C THR A 63 12.34 -1.71 -1.79
N THR A 64 13.16 -1.06 -2.63
CA THR A 64 14.19 -1.75 -3.40
C THR A 64 15.28 -2.34 -2.51
N ALA A 65 15.63 -1.66 -1.42
CA ALA A 65 16.62 -2.16 -0.45
C ALA A 65 16.07 -3.36 0.32
N ILE A 66 14.82 -3.31 0.79
CA ILE A 66 14.14 -4.43 1.47
C ILE A 66 14.15 -5.67 0.58
N ARG A 67 13.71 -5.55 -0.68
CA ARG A 67 13.67 -6.66 -1.65
C ARG A 67 15.05 -7.27 -1.95
N ARG A 68 16.14 -6.53 -1.73
CA ARG A 68 17.51 -7.02 -1.97
C ARG A 68 18.13 -7.63 -0.71
N ALA A 69 17.75 -7.15 0.46
CA ALA A 69 18.36 -7.53 1.72
C ALA A 69 17.66 -8.72 2.38
N GLU A 70 16.36 -8.86 2.16
CA GLU A 70 15.54 -9.86 2.83
C GLU A 70 15.00 -10.88 1.83
N ASP A 71 15.16 -12.17 2.14
CA ASP A 71 14.59 -13.28 1.37
C ASP A 71 13.14 -13.51 1.81
N LEU A 72 12.28 -12.54 1.50
CA LEU A 72 10.89 -12.51 1.92
C LEU A 72 10.00 -13.19 0.90
N MET A 73 8.97 -13.87 1.40
CA MET A 73 7.91 -14.40 0.55
C MET A 73 7.19 -13.25 -0.15
N THR A 74 7.02 -13.38 -1.46
CA THR A 74 6.27 -12.44 -2.27
C THR A 74 4.98 -13.05 -2.76
N SER A 75 3.90 -12.27 -2.70
CA SER A 75 2.61 -12.63 -3.27
C SER A 75 2.38 -11.90 -4.58
N ARG A 76 1.87 -12.62 -5.59
CA ARG A 76 1.31 -12.03 -6.81
C ARG A 76 -0.18 -11.83 -6.62
N VAL A 77 -0.67 -10.65 -6.96
CA VAL A 77 -2.07 -10.27 -6.74
C VAL A 77 -2.58 -9.43 -7.92
N PRO A 78 -3.77 -9.73 -8.47
CA PRO A 78 -4.42 -8.91 -9.48
C PRO A 78 -4.73 -7.49 -8.95
N VAL A 79 -4.54 -6.47 -9.79
CA VAL A 79 -4.81 -5.07 -9.41
C VAL A 79 -6.27 -4.82 -9.04
N GLY A 80 -7.20 -5.62 -9.59
CA GLY A 80 -8.62 -5.58 -9.26
C GLY A 80 -8.95 -5.95 -7.80
N GLU A 81 -8.06 -6.67 -7.12
CA GLU A 81 -8.22 -7.14 -5.74
C GLU A 81 -7.53 -6.20 -4.72
N LEU A 82 -7.11 -5.02 -5.17
CA LEU A 82 -6.32 -4.08 -4.39
C LEU A 82 -7.07 -2.80 -4.11
N ARG A 83 -6.95 -2.31 -2.87
CA ARG A 83 -7.33 -0.96 -2.48
C ARG A 83 -6.13 -0.16 -1.99
N GLN A 84 -6.02 1.09 -2.44
CA GLN A 84 -4.99 2.01 -1.94
C GLN A 84 -5.24 2.32 -0.45
N ARG A 85 -4.22 2.13 0.41
CA ARG A 85 -4.31 2.46 1.85
C ARG A 85 -4.61 3.94 2.07
N ASP A 86 -4.02 4.81 1.25
CA ASP A 86 -4.10 6.27 1.38
C ASP A 86 -5.20 6.90 0.52
N GLN A 87 -6.19 6.12 0.03
CA GLN A 87 -7.32 6.75 -0.65
C GLN A 87 -7.99 7.72 0.34
N PRO A 88 -8.02 9.05 0.07
CA PRO A 88 -8.80 9.94 0.89
C PRO A 88 -10.22 9.43 0.77
N THR A 89 -10.75 8.88 1.86
CA THR A 89 -12.19 8.72 2.00
C THR A 89 -12.74 10.10 1.74
N THR A 90 -13.32 10.31 0.56
CA THR A 90 -14.22 11.44 0.34
C THR A 90 -15.48 11.09 1.10
N GLN A 91 -15.39 11.09 2.43
CA GLN A 91 -16.51 10.89 3.33
C GLN A 91 -16.54 12.10 4.24
N GLY A 92 -17.41 13.04 3.86
CA GLY A 92 -18.01 13.99 4.79
C GLY A 92 -17.20 15.22 5.12
N ARG A 93 -16.91 16.06 4.11
CA ARG A 93 -17.10 17.50 4.32
C ARG A 93 -18.61 17.71 4.52
N ASP A 94 -19.05 17.68 5.78
CA ASP A 94 -20.29 18.33 6.22
C ASP A 94 -20.07 18.82 7.66
N SER A 95 -19.09 19.70 7.82
CA SER A 95 -19.22 20.78 8.78
C SER A 95 -19.79 21.96 8.01
N LEU A 96 -21.07 22.28 8.20
CA LEU A 96 -21.65 23.62 8.35
C LEU A 96 -23.15 23.70 7.97
N MET A 97 -23.93 24.12 8.97
CA MET A 97 -25.18 24.92 8.92
C MET A 97 -26.53 24.24 9.22
N GLY A 98 -27.24 24.88 10.16
CA GLY A 98 -28.66 24.73 10.48
C GLY A 98 -28.86 24.17 11.90
N GLY A 99 -29.07 24.95 12.96
CA GLY A 99 -29.92 26.14 13.07
C GLY A 99 -31.32 25.72 13.52
N ASN A 100 -31.73 26.21 14.71
CA ASN A 100 -33.07 26.19 15.34
C ASN A 100 -33.52 24.86 15.96
N ARG A 101 -33.95 24.80 17.23
CA ARG A 101 -34.60 25.77 18.13
C ARG A 101 -34.35 25.38 19.59
#